data_AF-A0A1G1V7N5-F1
#
_entry.id   AF-A0A1G1V7N5-F1
#
_cell.length_a   1.000
_cell.length_b   1.000
_cell.length_c   1.000
_cell.angle_alpha   90.00
_cell.angle_beta   90.00
_cell.angle_gamma   90.00
#
_symmetry.space_group_name_H-M   'P 1'
#
loop_
_entity.id
_entity.type
_entity.pdbx_description
1 polymer ?
#
loop_
_entity_poly.entity_id
_entity_poly.type
_entity_poly.pdbx_seq_one_letter_code
_entity_poly.pdbx_strand_id
1 'polypeptide(L)'
;MIRRQLYITPEIDRALEIEARRQGKSEARLAREILGKELKVKNKSISAADALVRMAQNSFKGPGDLSTNLFDYLYGKKSPNYGPNKPKLTKQEMKNIEFFTDAKLKKTSN
;
A
#
# COMPACT_ATOMS: atom_id res chain seq x y z
N MET A 1 -25.71 -18.81 -8.55
CA MET A 1 -24.90 -19.44 -9.62
C MET A 1 -25.16 -18.68 -10.91
N ILE A 2 -24.12 -18.26 -11.65
CA ILE A 2 -24.27 -17.52 -12.91
C ILE A 2 -24.11 -18.51 -14.06
N ARG A 3 -25.12 -18.62 -14.94
CA ARG A 3 -25.03 -19.44 -16.15
C ARG A 3 -24.25 -18.66 -17.21
N ARG A 4 -23.24 -19.29 -17.80
CA ARG A 4 -22.46 -18.73 -18.91
C ARG A 4 -22.36 -19.75 -20.03
N GLN A 5 -22.57 -19.31 -21.26
CA GLN A 5 -22.36 -20.10 -22.47
C GLN A 5 -21.04 -19.64 -23.10
N LEU A 6 -20.21 -20.60 -23.50
CA LEU A 6 -18.92 -20.37 -24.12
C LEU A 6 -18.87 -21.22 -25.37
N TYR A 7 -18.41 -20.64 -26.47
CA TYR A 7 -18.04 -21.42 -27.65
C TYR A 7 -16.65 -22.02 -27.39
N ILE A 8 -16.51 -23.32 -27.65
CA ILE A 8 -15.25 -24.06 -27.54
C ILE A 8 -14.97 -24.74 -28.88
N THR A 9 -13.70 -24.85 -29.24
CA THR A 9 -13.33 -25.54 -30.47
C THR A 9 -13.41 -27.05 -30.27
N PRO A 10 -13.59 -27.85 -31.35
CA PRO A 10 -13.70 -29.30 -31.26
C PRO A 10 -12.49 -29.97 -30.59
N GLU A 11 -11.30 -29.38 -30.73
CA GLU A 11 -10.07 -29.89 -30.13
C GLU A 11 -10.11 -29.77 -28.60
N ILE A 12 -10.63 -28.64 -28.10
CA ILE A 12 -10.76 -28.38 -26.66
C ILE A 12 -11.83 -29.28 -26.05
N ASP A 13 -12.95 -29.46 -26.75
CA ASP A 13 -14.03 -30.34 -26.32
C ASP A 13 -13.55 -31.79 -26.15
N ARG A 14 -12.84 -32.30 -27.17
CA ARG A 14 -12.24 -33.64 -27.12
C ARG A 14 -11.20 -33.79 -26.01
N ALA A 15 -10.35 -32.78 -25.82
CA ALA A 15 -9.37 -32.79 -24.73
C ALA A 15 -10.04 -32.80 -23.36
N LEU A 16 -11.14 -32.03 -23.19
CA LEU A 16 -11.91 -31.97 -21.97
C LEU A 16 -12.57 -33.31 -21.64
N GLU A 17 -13.15 -33.98 -22.63
CA GLU A 17 -13.78 -35.29 -22.48
C GLU A 17 -12.76 -36.36 -22.03
N ILE A 18 -11.61 -36.44 -22.72
CA ILE A 18 -10.55 -37.40 -22.39
C ILE A 18 -10.07 -37.19 -20.96
N GLU A 19 -9.82 -35.94 -20.58
CA GLU A 19 -9.31 -35.60 -19.26
C GLU A 19 -10.37 -35.80 -18.15
N ALA A 20 -11.64 -35.53 -18.45
CA ALA A 20 -12.76 -35.78 -17.54
C ALA A 20 -12.91 -37.27 -17.24
N ARG A 21 -12.83 -38.12 -18.26
CA ARG A 21 -12.84 -39.58 -18.11
C ARG A 21 -11.63 -40.06 -17.31
N ARG A 22 -10.44 -39.55 -17.60
CA ARG A 22 -9.20 -39.90 -16.88
C ARG A 22 -9.29 -39.61 -15.38
N GLN A 23 -9.94 -38.52 -15.00
CA GLN A 23 -10.09 -38.11 -13.59
C GLN A 23 -11.38 -38.61 -12.93
N GLY A 24 -12.27 -39.31 -13.65
CA GLY A 24 -13.57 -39.73 -13.13
C GLY A 24 -14.49 -38.57 -12.74
N LYS A 25 -14.40 -37.42 -13.45
CA LYS A 25 -15.17 -36.21 -13.17
C LYS A 25 -16.10 -35.88 -14.33
N SER A 26 -17.14 -35.08 -14.08
CA SER A 26 -17.92 -34.49 -15.15
C SER A 26 -17.14 -33.36 -15.83
N GLU A 27 -17.33 -33.20 -17.14
CA GLU A 27 -16.71 -32.13 -17.94
C GLU A 27 -16.97 -30.74 -17.34
N ALA A 28 -18.20 -30.47 -16.91
CA ALA A 28 -18.57 -29.20 -16.28
C ALA A 28 -17.87 -28.97 -14.92
N ARG A 29 -17.53 -30.04 -14.18
CA ARG A 29 -16.72 -29.91 -12.95
C ARG A 29 -15.27 -29.63 -13.30
N LEU A 30 -14.70 -30.38 -14.24
CA LEU A 30 -13.33 -30.20 -14.69
C LEU A 30 -13.11 -28.81 -15.29
N ALA A 31 -14.01 -28.33 -16.15
CA ALA A 31 -13.95 -27.01 -16.74
C ALA A 31 -13.95 -25.90 -15.68
N ARG A 32 -14.78 -26.03 -14.63
CA ARG A 32 -14.79 -25.08 -13.50
C ARG A 32 -13.50 -25.10 -12.71
N GLU A 33 -12.92 -26.28 -12.46
CA GLU A 33 -11.65 -26.43 -11.74
C GLU A 33 -10.48 -25.81 -12.53
N ILE A 34 -10.41 -26.07 -13.85
CA ILE A 34 -9.40 -25.50 -14.75
C ILE A 34 -9.55 -23.97 -14.80
N LEU A 35 -10.75 -23.47 -15.10
CA LEU A 35 -11.00 -22.03 -15.14
C LEU A 35 -10.70 -21.38 -13.79
N GLY A 36 -11.08 -22.00 -12.67
CA GLY A 36 -10.80 -21.47 -11.34
C GLY A 36 -9.31 -21.46 -10.98
N LYS A 37 -8.53 -22.42 -11.46
CA LYS A 37 -7.08 -22.49 -11.26
C LYS A 37 -6.35 -21.43 -12.08
N GLU A 38 -6.67 -21.33 -13.36
CA GLU A 38 -5.98 -20.42 -14.30
C GLU A 38 -6.44 -18.97 -14.13
N LEU A 39 -7.73 -18.76 -13.84
CA LEU A 39 -8.28 -17.44 -13.54
C LEU A 39 -8.19 -17.11 -12.05
N LYS A 40 -7.31 -17.76 -11.26
CA LYS A 40 -7.01 -17.30 -9.89
C LYS A 40 -6.63 -15.84 -9.98
N VAL A 41 -7.63 -15.02 -9.68
CA VAL A 41 -7.63 -13.61 -9.94
C VAL A 41 -6.42 -13.06 -9.21
N LYS A 42 -5.48 -12.46 -9.95
CA LYS A 42 -4.37 -11.69 -9.36
C LYS A 42 -4.85 -10.54 -8.48
N ASN A 43 -6.16 -10.37 -8.31
CA ASN A 43 -6.81 -9.57 -7.27
C ASN A 43 -6.72 -10.27 -5.91
N LYS A 44 -5.54 -10.75 -5.52
CA LYS A 44 -5.22 -10.67 -4.10
C LYS A 44 -5.03 -9.18 -3.86
N SER A 45 -6.14 -8.47 -3.60
CA SER A 45 -6.09 -7.12 -3.06
C SER A 45 -5.15 -7.23 -1.88
N ILE A 46 -3.94 -6.70 -2.01
CA ILE A 46 -2.96 -6.77 -0.94
C ILE A 46 -3.66 -6.09 0.23
N SER A 47 -3.93 -6.87 1.28
CA SER A 47 -4.48 -6.30 2.51
C SER A 47 -3.53 -5.21 2.96
N ALA A 48 -4.03 -4.08 3.44
CA ALA A 48 -3.18 -3.03 3.98
C ALA A 48 -2.19 -3.59 5.03
N ALA A 49 -2.62 -4.60 5.80
CA ALA A 49 -1.76 -5.34 6.72
C ALA A 49 -0.63 -6.10 6.00
N ASP A 50 -0.94 -6.82 4.91
CA ASP A 50 0.07 -7.53 4.11
C ASP A 50 1.07 -6.56 3.46
N ALA A 51 0.62 -5.38 3.04
CA ALA A 51 1.48 -4.33 2.52
C ALA A 51 2.44 -3.79 3.60
N LEU A 52 1.92 -3.50 4.80
CA LEU A 52 2.72 -3.01 5.94
C LEU A 52 3.76 -4.05 6.39
N VAL A 53 3.38 -5.33 6.46
CA VAL A 53 4.31 -6.41 6.80
C VAL A 53 5.44 -6.52 5.77
N ARG A 54 5.12 -6.38 4.47
CA ARG A 54 6.15 -6.37 3.41
C ARG A 54 7.07 -5.15 3.49
N MET A 55 6.54 -3.98 3.86
CA MET A 55 7.36 -2.79 4.09
C MET A 55 8.29 -2.96 5.30
N ALA A 56 7.79 -3.55 6.39
CA ALA A 56 8.58 -3.84 7.58
C ALA A 56 9.71 -4.84 7.30
N GLN A 57 9.45 -5.89 6.52
CA GLN A 57 10.46 -6.88 6.10
C GLN A 57 11.61 -6.26 5.31
N ASN A 58 11.32 -5.23 4.51
CA ASN A 58 12.33 -4.53 3.72
C ASN A 58 13.00 -3.37 4.47
N SER A 59 12.75 -3.21 5.78
CA SER A 59 13.34 -2.24 6.72
C SER A 59 14.31 -1.25 6.08
N PHE A 60 13.75 -0.29 5.31
CA PHE A 60 14.53 0.81 4.80
C PHE A 60 14.96 1.63 6.03
N LYS A 61 16.26 1.92 6.15
CA LYS A 61 16.77 2.89 7.13
C LYS A 61 16.16 4.24 6.79
N GLY A 62 15.00 4.53 7.36
CA GLY A 62 14.40 5.85 7.32
C GLY A 62 15.29 6.83 8.09
N PRO A 63 15.25 8.13 7.78
CA PRO A 63 15.92 9.14 8.57
C PRO A 63 15.48 9.03 10.04
N GLY A 64 16.45 9.12 10.96
CA GLY A 64 16.27 8.75 12.37
C GLY A 64 15.21 9.54 13.13
N ASP A 65 14.74 10.66 12.58
CA ASP A 65 13.60 11.41 13.09
C ASP A 65 12.58 11.66 11.97
N LEU A 66 11.51 10.86 11.95
CA LEU A 66 10.37 11.04 11.06
C LEU A 66 9.35 12.04 11.62
N SER A 67 9.48 12.43 12.89
CA SER A 67 8.54 13.33 13.57
C SER A 67 8.72 14.78 13.14
N THR A 68 9.94 15.19 12.76
CA THR A 68 10.23 16.56 12.33
C THR A 68 9.45 16.96 11.08
N ASN A 69 9.26 16.02 10.15
CA ASN A 69 8.58 16.25 8.86
C ASN A 69 7.21 15.54 8.77
N LEU A 70 6.66 15.09 9.90
CA LEU A 70 5.41 14.33 9.95
C LEU A 70 4.25 15.06 9.25
N PHE A 71 4.14 16.37 9.51
CA PHE A 71 3.09 17.19 8.91
C PHE A 71 3.29 17.37 7.39
N ASP A 72 4.53 17.43 6.92
CA ASP A 72 4.83 17.50 5.48
C ASP A 72 4.48 16.20 4.77
N TYR A 73 4.73 15.06 5.40
CA TYR A 73 4.36 13.76 4.84
C TYR A 73 2.84 13.54 4.79
N LEU A 74 2.12 13.96 5.83
CA LEU A 74 0.68 13.78 5.92
C LEU A 74 -0.12 14.79 5.09
N TYR A 75 0.33 16.04 5.04
CA TYR A 75 -0.47 17.15 4.52
C TYR A 75 0.17 17.88 3.33
N GLY A 76 1.45 17.63 3.02
CA GLY A 76 2.17 18.23 1.90
C GLY A 76 2.06 19.77 1.88
N LYS A 77 1.75 20.34 0.71
CA LYS A 77 1.59 21.81 0.54
C LYS A 77 0.43 22.44 1.35
N LYS A 78 -0.39 21.61 2.01
CA LYS A 78 -1.50 22.05 2.87
C LYS A 78 -1.12 22.00 4.35
N SER A 79 0.11 21.64 4.69
CA SER A 79 0.58 21.64 6.07
C SER A 79 0.49 23.07 6.64
N PRO A 80 -0.22 23.27 7.76
CA PRO A 80 -0.40 24.61 8.35
C PRO A 80 0.91 25.18 8.92
N ASN A 81 1.88 24.30 9.22
CA ASN A 81 3.13 24.67 9.89
C ASN A 81 4.35 24.65 8.95
N TYR A 82 4.24 24.04 7.77
CA TYR A 82 5.37 23.84 6.86
C TYR A 82 4.91 23.99 5.39
N GLY A 83 5.68 24.73 4.58
CA GLY A 83 5.34 25.06 3.19
C GLY A 83 5.22 26.57 2.91
N PRO A 84 5.00 26.97 1.65
CA PRO A 84 5.01 28.38 1.21
C PRO A 84 3.89 29.23 1.85
N ASN A 85 2.87 28.58 2.41
CA ASN A 85 1.73 29.22 3.07
C ASN A 85 1.89 29.31 4.59
N LYS A 86 3.09 29.05 5.15
CA LYS A 86 3.31 29.20 6.59
C LYS A 86 2.98 30.63 7.03
N PRO A 87 2.20 30.84 8.09
CA PRO A 87 2.03 32.17 8.66
C PRO A 87 3.40 32.68 9.11
N LYS A 88 3.78 33.88 8.67
CA LYS A 88 5.04 34.49 9.11
C LYS A 88 4.90 34.84 10.59
N LEU A 89 5.82 34.32 11.40
CA LEU A 89 5.92 34.67 12.82
C LEU A 89 5.94 36.19 12.98
N THR A 90 5.18 36.70 13.94
CA THR A 90 5.18 38.11 14.27
C THR A 90 6.52 38.52 14.89
N LYS A 91 6.87 39.81 14.80
CA LYS A 91 8.13 40.33 15.37
C LYS A 91 8.26 40.06 16.88
N GLN A 92 7.14 39.96 17.60
CA GLN A 92 7.13 39.63 19.04
C GLN A 92 7.44 38.15 19.28
N GLU A 93 6.86 37.25 18.49
CA GLU A 93 7.13 35.82 18.59
C GLU A 93 8.58 35.48 18.25
N MET A 94 9.17 36.15 17.25
CA MET A 94 10.60 35.98 16.93
C MET A 94 11.51 36.43 18.08
N LYS A 95 11.23 37.58 18.70
CA LYS A 95 11.99 38.05 19.88
C LYS A 95 11.90 37.11 21.07
N ASN A 96 10.73 36.51 21.29
CA ASN A 96 10.54 35.55 22.36
C ASN A 96 11.37 34.28 22.10
N ILE A 97 11.40 33.79 20.86
CA ILE A 97 12.21 32.62 20.48
C ILE A 97 13.70 32.92 20.68
N GLU A 98 14.19 34.08 20.23
CA GLU A 98 15.59 34.51 20.42
C GLU A 98 15.98 34.56 21.91
N PHE A 99 15.11 35.11 22.76
CA PHE A 99 15.31 35.15 24.20
C PHE A 99 15.45 33.75 24.82
N PHE A 100 14.63 32.79 24.38
CA PHE A 100 14.69 31.42 24.88
C PHE A 100 15.92 30.65 24.36
N THR A 101 16.36 30.88 23.12
CA THR A 101 17.58 30.27 22.59
C THR A 101 18.84 30.77 23.30
N ASP A 102 18.93 32.08 23.57
CA ASP A 102 20.07 32.67 24.29
C ASP A 102 20.12 32.24 25.75
N ALA A 103 18.96 32.11 26.40
CA ALA A 103 18.87 31.61 27.77
C ALA A 103 19.29 30.13 27.88
N LYS A 104 19.06 29.34 26.83
CA LYS A 104 19.47 27.93 26.79
C LYS A 104 20.97 27.77 26.57
N LEU A 105 21.57 28.60 25.70
CA LEU A 105 23.02 28.63 25.45
C LEU A 105 23.83 29.04 26.69
N LYS A 106 23.30 29.95 27.52
CA LYS A 106 23.94 30.35 28.80
C LYS A 106 23.86 29.28 29.89
N LYS A 107 22.88 28.38 29.85
CA LYS A 107 22.76 27.29 30.84
C LYS A 107 23.65 26.08 30.54
N THR A 108 24.15 25.94 29.31
CA THR A 108 25.03 24.84 28.90
C THR A 108 26.52 25.18 28.94
N SER A 109 26.88 26.39 29.39
CA SER A 109 28.26 26.90 29.40
C SER A 109 28.87 27.07 30.81
N ASN A 110 28.29 26.43 31.83
CA ASN A 110 28.87 26.26 33.17
C ASN A 110 29.03 24.77 33.50
#